data_AF-A0A2W5T3H9-F1
#
_entry.id   AF-A0A2W5T3H9-F1
#
_cell.length_a   1.000
_cell.length_b   1.000
_cell.length_c   1.000
_cell.angle_alpha   90.00
_cell.angle_beta   90.00
_cell.angle_gamma   90.00
#
_symmetry.space_group_name_H-M   'P 1'
#
loop_
_entity.id
_entity.type
_entity.pdbx_description
1 polymer ?
#
loop_
_entity_poly.entity_id
_entity_poly.type
_entity_poly.pdbx_seq_one_letter_code
_entity_poly.pdbx_strand_id
1 'polypeptide(L)'
;MKSIALTCTAQSSLDVSNFSARVRRACVTLGLGLHQTEELACVVDALGTNAVVHGYGGTITVVLERCAWRVSTLDVGPGFTCRELERAEGGLALAA
;
A
#
# COMPACT_ATOMS: atom_id res chain seq x y z
N MET A 1 3.75 3.60 -24.07
CA MET A 1 3.13 2.67 -23.09
C MET A 1 2.17 3.47 -22.23
N LYS A 2 0.97 2.96 -21.92
CA LYS A 2 -0.02 3.68 -21.12
C LYS A 2 0.19 3.34 -19.64
N SER A 3 0.46 4.36 -18.82
CA SER A 3 0.55 4.25 -17.37
C SER A 3 -0.65 4.95 -16.72
N ILE A 4 -1.12 4.44 -15.59
CA ILE A 4 -2.15 5.10 -14.77
C ILE A 4 -1.53 5.39 -13.41
N ALA A 5 -1.50 6.67 -13.03
CA ALA A 5 -1.10 7.09 -11.70
C ALA A 5 -2.36 7.47 -10.90
N LEU A 6 -2.51 6.88 -9.71
CA LEU A 6 -3.56 7.19 -8.76
C LEU A 6 -2.92 7.64 -7.45
N THR A 7 -3.43 8.73 -6.89
CA THR A 7 -3.00 9.22 -5.59
C THR A 7 -4.23 9.48 -4.72
N CYS A 8 -4.11 9.21 -3.41
CA CYS A 8 -5.04 9.68 -2.40
C CYS A 8 -4.31 10.20 -1.17
N THR A 9 -4.97 11.11 -0.46
CA THR A 9 -4.68 11.41 0.93
C THR A 9 -5.60 10.52 1.77
N ALA A 10 -5.03 9.61 2.55
CA ALA A 10 -5.76 8.73 3.45
C ALA A 10 -5.74 9.30 4.86
N GLN A 11 -6.92 9.58 5.42
CA GLN A 11 -7.10 10.04 6.80
C GLN A 11 -7.88 9.03 7.65
N SER A 12 -8.53 8.07 6.99
CA SER A 12 -9.37 7.05 7.61
C SER A 12 -9.30 5.73 6.85
N SER A 13 -9.75 4.65 7.48
CA SER A 13 -9.91 3.34 6.83
C SER A 13 -10.88 3.39 5.64
N LEU A 14 -11.86 4.30 5.68
CA LEU A 14 -12.78 4.51 4.57
C LEU A 14 -12.07 5.09 3.35
N ASP A 15 -11.12 6.01 3.54
CA ASP A 15 -10.33 6.57 2.44
C ASP A 15 -9.48 5.50 1.75
N VAL A 16 -8.86 4.61 2.56
CA VAL A 16 -8.06 3.49 2.08
C VAL A 16 -8.92 2.52 1.27
N SER A 17 -10.08 2.11 1.81
CA SER A 17 -11.01 1.21 1.11
C SER A 17 -11.51 1.80 -0.21
N ASN A 18 -11.91 3.07 -0.20
CA ASN A 18 -12.32 3.79 -1.41
C ASN A 18 -11.19 3.87 -2.45
N PHE A 19 -9.96 4.08 -1.99
CA PHE A 19 -8.79 4.13 -2.87
C PHE A 19 -8.44 2.75 -3.44
N SER A 20 -8.46 1.70 -2.64
CA SER A 20 -8.29 0.31 -3.07
C SER A 20 -9.31 -0.08 -4.13
N ALA A 21 -10.58 0.31 -3.96
CA ALA A 21 -11.62 0.14 -4.99
C ALA A 21 -11.31 0.88 -6.30
N ARG A 22 -10.71 2.08 -6.24
CA ARG A 22 -10.26 2.83 -7.44
C ARG A 22 -9.09 2.14 -8.13
N VAL A 23 -8.12 1.62 -7.36
CA VAL A 23 -6.98 0.87 -7.87
C VAL A 23 -7.45 -0.39 -8.61
N ARG A 24 -8.37 -1.16 -8.02
CA ARG A 24 -8.98 -2.35 -8.66
C ARG A 24 -9.59 -2.01 -10.01
N ARG A 25 -10.33 -0.90 -10.12
CA ARG A 25 -10.91 -0.44 -11.41
C ARG A 25 -9.84 -0.07 -12.44
N ALA A 26 -8.73 0.53 -12.01
CA ALA A 26 -7.62 0.85 -12.90
C ALA A 26 -6.88 -0.41 -13.38
N CYS A 27 -6.73 -1.43 -12.53
CA CYS A 27 -6.18 -2.73 -12.92
C CYS A 27 -7.00 -3.39 -14.04
N VAL A 28 -8.33 -3.41 -13.89
CA VAL A 28 -9.25 -3.91 -14.93
C VAL A 28 -9.08 -3.12 -16.23
N THR A 29 -8.95 -1.80 -16.16
CA THR A 29 -8.76 -0.93 -17.33
C THR A 29 -7.44 -1.22 -18.08
N LEU A 30 -6.41 -1.67 -17.36
CA LEU A 30 -5.10 -2.06 -17.93
C LEU A 30 -5.01 -3.54 -18.29
N GLY A 31 -6.06 -4.32 -18.02
CA GLY A 31 -6.11 -5.75 -18.32
C GLY A 31 -5.25 -6.62 -17.40
N LEU A 32 -5.01 -6.18 -16.16
CA LEU A 32 -4.36 -7.01 -15.14
C LEU A 32 -5.27 -8.17 -14.75
N GLY A 33 -4.68 -9.32 -14.42
CA GLY A 33 -5.41 -10.49 -13.96
C GLY A 33 -6.05 -10.28 -12.58
N LEU A 34 -7.06 -11.10 -12.25
CA LEU A 34 -7.74 -11.04 -10.95
C LEU A 34 -6.74 -11.21 -9.79
N HIS A 35 -5.86 -12.20 -9.87
CA HIS A 35 -4.87 -12.47 -8.82
C HIS A 35 -3.96 -11.25 -8.56
N GLN A 36 -3.37 -10.69 -9.63
CA GLN A 36 -2.53 -9.49 -9.54
C GLN A 36 -3.30 -8.28 -8.98
N THR A 37 -4.58 -8.16 -9.31
CA THR A 37 -5.45 -7.10 -8.82
C THR A 37 -5.70 -7.22 -7.32
N GLU A 38 -5.96 -8.44 -6.82
CA GLU A 38 -6.16 -8.70 -5.39
C GLU A 38 -4.88 -8.52 -4.59
N GLU A 39 -3.74 -9.00 -5.10
CA GLU A 39 -2.44 -8.81 -4.45
C GLU A 39 -2.10 -7.34 -4.30
N LEU A 40 -2.25 -6.55 -5.37
CA LEU A 40 -2.01 -5.12 -5.31
C LEU A 40 -2.98 -4.42 -4.36
N ALA A 41 -4.26 -4.78 -4.38
CA ALA A 41 -5.24 -4.21 -3.45
C ALA A 41 -4.85 -4.50 -1.99
N CYS A 42 -4.41 -5.72 -1.69
CA CYS A 42 -3.90 -6.09 -0.37
C CYS A 42 -2.70 -5.24 0.05
N VAL A 43 -1.74 -4.99 -0.85
CA VAL A 43 -0.60 -4.10 -0.59
C VAL A 43 -1.06 -2.67 -0.30
N VAL A 44 -2.00 -2.14 -1.10
CA VAL A 44 -2.56 -0.79 -0.90
C VAL A 44 -3.29 -0.69 0.44
N ASP A 45 -4.08 -1.69 0.79
CA ASP A 45 -4.83 -1.74 2.04
C ASP A 45 -3.88 -1.81 3.25
N ALA A 46 -2.85 -2.64 3.20
CA ALA A 46 -1.86 -2.76 4.26
C ALA A 46 -1.06 -1.46 4.46
N LEU A 47 -0.51 -0.89 3.38
CA LEU A 47 0.26 0.35 3.48
C LEU A 47 -0.61 1.55 3.87
N GLY A 48 -1.84 1.63 3.35
CA GLY A 48 -2.78 2.68 3.72
C GLY A 48 -3.23 2.57 5.17
N THR A 49 -3.49 1.36 5.65
CA THR A 49 -3.83 1.12 7.06
C THR A 49 -2.67 1.53 7.96
N ASN A 50 -1.44 1.20 7.60
CA ASN A 50 -0.26 1.62 8.36
C ASN A 50 -0.16 3.15 8.44
N ALA A 51 -0.32 3.83 7.31
CA ALA A 51 -0.30 5.29 7.27
C ALA A 51 -1.42 5.91 8.13
N VAL A 52 -2.63 5.35 8.13
CA VAL A 52 -3.75 5.87 8.93
C VAL A 52 -3.55 5.61 10.42
N VAL A 53 -3.25 4.36 10.80
CA VAL A 53 -3.20 3.92 12.20
C VAL A 53 -1.93 4.39 12.91
N HIS A 54 -0.79 4.28 12.24
CA HIS A 54 0.52 4.59 12.82
C HIS A 54 1.05 5.94 12.35
N GLY A 55 0.72 6.35 11.13
CA GLY A 55 1.20 7.58 10.51
C GLY A 55 0.38 8.86 10.80
N TYR A 56 -0.78 8.72 11.46
CA TYR A 56 -1.80 9.78 11.59
C TYR A 56 -2.33 10.30 10.25
N GLY A 57 -2.39 9.41 9.26
CA GLY A 57 -2.73 9.70 7.88
C GLY A 57 -1.51 9.86 6.98
N GLY A 58 -1.73 9.85 5.68
CA GLY A 58 -0.64 9.94 4.71
C GLY A 58 -1.12 10.03 3.28
N THR A 59 -0.15 10.03 2.36
CA THR A 59 -0.38 10.00 0.92
C THR A 59 0.00 8.63 0.37
N ILE A 60 -0.92 8.00 -0.34
CA ILE A 60 -0.68 6.74 -1.06
C ILE A 60 -0.68 7.04 -2.55
N THR A 61 0.36 6.61 -3.25
CA THR A 61 0.46 6.71 -4.70
C THR A 61 0.68 5.33 -5.30
N VAL A 62 -0.11 5.00 -6.32
CA VAL A 62 -0.04 3.76 -7.08
C VAL A 62 0.17 4.12 -8.54
N VAL A 63 1.27 3.66 -9.11
CA VAL A 63 1.58 3.77 -10.54
C VAL A 63 1.44 2.39 -11.16
N LEU A 64 0.57 2.27 -12.14
CA LEU A 64 0.25 1.03 -12.83
C LEU A 64 0.74 1.09 -14.27
N GLU A 65 1.42 0.02 -14.67
CA GLU A 65 1.83 -0.28 -16.04
C GLU A 65 1.36 -1.70 -16.39
N ARG A 66 1.42 -2.07 -17.68
CA ARG A 66 0.88 -3.36 -18.16
C ARG A 66 1.47 -4.59 -17.47
N CYS A 67 2.75 -4.52 -17.08
CA CYS A 67 3.49 -5.65 -16.51
C CYS A 67 4.17 -5.30 -15.19
N ALA A 68 3.89 -4.13 -14.62
CA ALA A 68 4.55 -3.64 -13.44
C ALA A 68 3.64 -2.70 -12.66
N TRP A 69 3.81 -2.65 -11.36
CA TRP A 69 3.18 -1.66 -10.50
C TRP A 69 4.20 -1.14 -9.49
N ARG A 70 4.02 0.11 -9.08
CA ARG A 70 4.77 0.74 -8.00
C ARG A 70 3.76 1.30 -7.01
N VAL A 71 3.92 0.97 -5.74
CA VAL A 71 3.17 1.58 -4.65
C VAL A 71 4.16 2.33 -3.77
N SER A 72 3.80 3.56 -3.41
CA SER A 72 4.57 4.37 -2.47
C SER A 72 3.61 5.01 -1.48
N THR A 73 3.97 4.96 -0.21
CA THR A 73 3.22 5.60 0.87
C THR A 73 4.15 6.53 1.63
N LEU A 74 3.65 7.71 1.94
CA LEU A 74 4.34 8.71 2.74
C LEU A 74 3.40 9.21 3.82
N ASP A 75 3.76 9.00 5.07
CA ASP A 75 3.11 9.58 6.24
C ASP A 75 4.08 10.50 6.99
N VAL A 76 3.52 11.32 7.88
CA VAL A 76 4.28 12.24 8.75
C VAL A 76 4.30 11.75 10.20
N GLY A 77 4.03 10.45 10.39
CA GLY A 77 3.96 9.86 11.70
C GLY A 77 5.31 9.77 12.40
N PRO A 78 5.33 9.17 13.60
CA PRO A 78 6.54 9.03 14.40
C PRO A 78 7.59 8.09 13.77
N GLY A 79 7.28 7.47 12.64
CA GLY A 79 8.10 6.41 12.05
C GLY A 79 8.00 5.10 12.84
N PHE A 80 8.89 4.16 12.55
CA PHE A 80 8.96 2.89 13.26
C PHE A 80 9.68 3.07 14.59
N THR A 81 9.12 2.48 15.64
CA THR A 81 9.80 2.42 16.93
C THR A 81 10.96 1.42 16.88
N CYS A 82 12.00 1.58 17.73
CA CYS A 82 13.09 0.60 17.80
C CYS A 82 12.58 -0.83 18.04
N ARG A 83 11.52 -0.99 18.84
CA ARG A 83 10.88 -2.28 19.10
C ARG A 83 10.28 -2.92 17.84
N GLU A 84 9.74 -2.13 16.92
CA GLU A 84 9.21 -2.63 15.64
C GLU A 84 10.33 -3.02 14.68
N LEU A 85 11.42 -2.25 14.67
CA LEU A 85 12.62 -2.57 13.89
C LEU A 85 13.30 -3.85 14.40
N GLU A 86 13.50 -3.97 15.71
CA GLU A 86 14.04 -5.17 16.36
C GLU A 86 13.17 -6.40 16.12
N ARG A 87 11.84 -6.26 16.09
CA ARG A 87 10.92 -7.35 15.74
C ARG A 87 11.08 -7.80 14.29
N ALA A 88 11.35 -6.87 13.37
CA ALA A 88 11.61 -7.20 11.96
C ALA A 88 12.96 -7.92 11.78
N GLU A 89 13.96 -7.59 12.60
CA GLU A 89 15.29 -8.20 12.60
C GLU A 89 15.34 -9.56 13.34
N GLY A 90 14.54 -9.72 14.40
CA GLY A 90 14.55 -10.88 15.32
C GLY A 90 13.82 -12.14 14.87
N GLY A 91 13.26 -12.18 13.64
CA GLY A 91 12.59 -13.38 13.10
C GLY A 91 13.53 -14.56 12.78
N LEU A 92 14.85 -14.37 12.87
CA LEU A 92 15.88 -15.39 12.58
C LEU A 92 16.56 -15.99 13.81
N ALA A 93 16.23 -15.57 15.03
CA ALA A 93 17.03 -15.87 16.23
C ALA A 93 16.42 -16.87 17.24
N LEU A 94 15.46 -17.72 16.83
CA LEU A 94 14.87 -18.75 17.72
C LEU A 94 14.99 -20.19 17.21
N ALA A 95 16.06 -20.50 16.47
CA ALA A 95 16.38 -21.87 16.05
C ALA A 95 17.87 -22.24 16.29
N ALA A 96 18.41 -21.90 17.46
CA ALA A 96 19.72 -22.39 17.92
C ALA A 96 19.62 -22.97 19.33
#